data_AF-A0A820FTA2-F1
#
_entry.id   AF-A0A820FTA2-F1
#
_cell.length_a   1.000
_cell.length_b   1.000
_cell.length_c   1.000
_cell.angle_alpha   90.00
_cell.angle_beta   90.00
_cell.angle_gamma   90.00
#
_symmetry.space_group_name_H-M   'P 1'
#
loop_
_entity.id
_entity.type
_entity.pdbx_description
1 polymer ?
#
loop_
_entity_poly.entity_id
_entity_poly.type
_entity_poly.pdbx_seq_one_letter_code
_entity_poly.pdbx_strand_id
1 'polypeptide(L)'
;KNISLYLVWTTDPQERTFISFSSVSIFQIRLPSGDDQTSLLHLIVQIRDTLDCITEYNMSSITVLPDTLGITNLLNNLQSSSNALTNDPTIQLLSSGNQNIIGQIIGCLSQQSNKMNSDAIDQAVSSGIPAASISVSQLGSTTSQGNSTPLNVTALIQYKKDLNSHANLREYLMTFTTNLDISTSNNIKLQASSLAQLTQATNQLTRTALTLALDKCYQLSLALYSIVTRISYEDVQIITTQLTQCATNILTAVNGPLQQRTDILDLDSSRATAFPTDYDTDLESAWSNPNLFSDGNDFSWETIQKGRNTYYQKQLANQVTTKVNQILSLLTSISNIQLNIGQNLIINTSSTFMSLETISMKSLSNKQVQQVGNARINVPKNFKSNISDNSTVSLR
;
A
#
# COMPACT_ATOMS: atom_id res chain seq x y z
N LYS A 1 20.59 8.79 23.21
CA LYS A 1 19.96 7.57 23.78
C LYS A 1 20.03 6.50 22.72
N ASN A 2 20.45 5.29 23.07
CA ASN A 2 20.42 4.16 22.14
C ASN A 2 18.97 3.77 21.86
N ILE A 3 18.70 3.32 20.65
CA ILE A 3 17.37 2.88 20.22
C ILE A 3 17.50 1.42 19.79
N SER A 4 16.70 0.56 20.40
CA SER A 4 16.54 -0.82 19.98
C SER A 4 15.48 -0.88 18.88
N LEU A 5 15.85 -1.39 17.72
CA LEU A 5 14.98 -1.69 16.59
C LEU A 5 14.74 -3.20 16.58
N TYR A 6 13.48 -3.58 16.45
CA TYR A 6 13.05 -4.99 16.44
C TYR A 6 12.64 -5.36 15.02
N LEU A 7 13.32 -6.35 14.47
CA LEU A 7 13.09 -6.83 13.12
C LEU A 7 12.85 -8.34 13.13
N VAL A 8 12.06 -8.79 12.16
CA VAL A 8 11.84 -10.22 11.90
C VAL A 8 12.00 -10.54 10.43
N TRP A 9 12.31 -11.79 10.13
CA TRP A 9 12.23 -12.34 8.79
C TRP A 9 11.80 -13.81 8.88
N THR A 10 11.23 -14.33 7.80
CA THR A 10 10.70 -15.70 7.72
C THR A 10 11.68 -16.62 7.02
N THR A 11 11.97 -16.34 5.75
CA THR A 11 12.76 -17.22 4.87
C THR A 11 14.03 -16.54 4.36
N ASP A 12 13.94 -15.25 4.01
CA ASP A 12 15.07 -14.48 3.48
C ASP A 12 15.48 -13.35 4.45
N PRO A 13 16.72 -13.34 4.96
CA PRO A 13 17.27 -12.23 5.74
C PRO A 13 17.30 -10.88 5.00
N GLN A 14 17.06 -10.83 3.68
CA GLN A 14 16.91 -9.60 2.90
C GLN A 14 15.48 -9.03 2.99
N GLU A 15 14.50 -9.85 3.33
CA GLU A 15 13.08 -9.47 3.48
C GLU A 15 12.75 -9.14 4.96
N ARG A 16 13.66 -8.47 5.66
CA ARG A 16 13.46 -8.08 7.06
C ARG A 16 12.30 -7.10 7.17
N THR A 17 11.33 -7.46 7.98
CA THR A 17 10.22 -6.59 8.35
C THR A 17 10.51 -5.90 9.67
N PHE A 18 10.40 -4.56 9.67
CA PHE A 18 10.46 -3.76 10.87
C PHE A 18 9.16 -3.90 11.67
N ILE A 19 9.23 -4.35 12.92
CA ILE A 19 8.05 -4.49 13.79
C ILE A 19 7.88 -3.27 14.69
N SER A 20 8.97 -2.84 15.32
CA SER A 20 8.88 -1.88 16.43
C SER A 20 10.22 -1.27 16.79
N PHE A 21 10.18 -0.23 17.60
CA PHE A 21 11.36 0.40 18.18
C PHE A 21 11.11 0.84 19.62
N SER A 22 12.18 0.89 20.41
CA SER A 22 12.13 1.36 21.79
C SER A 22 13.42 2.08 22.17
N SER A 23 13.30 3.13 22.99
CA SER A 23 14.44 3.78 23.67
C SER A 23 14.60 3.34 25.13
N VAL A 24 13.75 2.42 25.59
CA VAL A 24 13.80 1.81 26.93
C VAL A 24 14.22 0.34 26.83
N SER A 25 14.94 -0.11 27.86
CA SER A 25 15.56 -1.45 27.89
C SER A 25 14.56 -2.60 28.06
N ILE A 26 13.38 -2.33 28.61
CA ILE A 26 12.30 -3.32 28.77
C ILE A 26 11.13 -2.87 27.91
N PHE A 27 10.74 -3.71 26.96
CA PHE A 27 9.70 -3.40 25.99
C PHE A 27 8.99 -4.68 25.55
N GLN A 28 7.70 -4.59 25.26
CA GLN A 28 6.88 -5.71 24.78
C GLN A 28 6.58 -5.52 23.30
N ILE A 29 6.75 -6.58 22.52
CA ILE A 29 6.41 -6.62 21.10
C ILE A 29 5.30 -7.65 20.87
N ARG A 30 4.34 -7.32 20.00
CA ARG A 30 3.45 -8.27 19.38
C ARG A 30 4.04 -8.69 18.04
N LEU A 31 4.15 -9.99 17.84
CA LEU A 31 4.69 -10.59 16.62
C LEU A 31 3.63 -10.63 15.51
N PRO A 32 4.03 -10.60 14.23
CA PRO A 32 3.12 -10.81 13.12
C PRO A 32 2.44 -12.18 13.22
N SER A 33 1.21 -12.26 12.71
CA SER A 33 0.49 -13.54 12.58
C SER A 33 1.28 -14.48 11.66
N GLY A 34 1.43 -15.74 12.07
CA GLY A 34 2.09 -16.74 11.24
C GLY A 34 1.10 -17.45 10.31
N ASP A 35 1.64 -18.18 9.34
CA ASP A 35 0.91 -19.14 8.53
C ASP A 35 1.80 -20.28 8.00
N ASP A 36 1.25 -21.16 7.17
CA ASP A 36 1.96 -22.34 6.63
C ASP A 36 3.34 -22.03 6.01
N GLN A 37 3.59 -20.78 5.56
CA GLN A 37 4.87 -20.34 4.99
C GLN A 37 5.60 -19.30 5.85
N THR A 38 4.92 -18.62 6.77
CA THR A 38 5.46 -17.49 7.55
C THR A 38 5.45 -17.73 9.07
N SER A 39 5.03 -18.92 9.52
CA SER A 39 4.93 -19.26 10.94
C SER A 39 6.28 -19.27 11.66
N LEU A 40 7.38 -19.63 10.99
CA LEU A 40 8.71 -19.54 11.59
C LEU A 40 9.25 -18.12 11.46
N LEU A 41 9.38 -17.42 12.59
CA LEU A 41 9.96 -16.10 12.66
C LEU A 41 11.36 -16.17 13.25
N HIS A 42 12.33 -15.66 12.51
CA HIS A 42 13.65 -15.36 13.04
C HIS A 42 13.67 -13.92 13.54
N LEU A 43 14.18 -13.73 14.76
CA LEU A 43 14.12 -12.45 15.47
C LEU A 43 15.52 -11.86 15.60
N ILE A 44 15.66 -10.58 15.25
CA ILE A 44 16.87 -9.79 15.48
C ILE A 44 16.50 -8.53 16.25
N VAL A 45 17.37 -8.19 17.19
CA VAL A 45 17.39 -6.87 17.82
C VAL A 45 18.60 -6.11 17.28
N GLN A 46 18.36 -4.98 16.64
CA GLN A 46 19.41 -4.04 16.26
C GLN A 46 19.45 -2.93 17.30
N ILE A 47 20.57 -2.78 18.01
CA ILE A 47 20.81 -1.63 18.90
C ILE A 47 21.57 -0.59 18.10
N ARG A 48 20.94 0.58 17.92
CA ARG A 48 21.53 1.74 17.28
C ARG A 48 21.97 2.75 18.32
N ASP A 49 23.23 3.15 18.28
CA ASP A 49 23.75 4.16 19.19
C ASP A 49 23.54 5.60 18.67
N THR A 50 24.07 6.58 19.39
CA THR A 50 23.97 8.00 19.01
C THR A 50 24.84 8.40 17.82
N LEU A 51 25.74 7.52 17.38
CA LEU A 51 26.62 7.70 16.22
C LEU A 51 26.14 6.87 15.02
N ASP A 52 24.89 6.37 15.07
CA ASP A 52 24.27 5.52 14.05
C ASP A 52 25.00 4.18 13.84
N CYS A 53 25.82 3.74 14.80
CA CYS A 53 26.45 2.42 14.77
C CYS A 53 25.43 1.36 15.18
N ILE A 54 25.35 0.28 14.41
CA ILE A 54 24.40 -0.81 14.62
C ILE A 54 25.11 -2.04 15.20
N THR A 55 24.60 -2.53 16.33
CA THR A 55 24.95 -3.86 16.86
C THR A 55 23.77 -4.79 16.72
N GLU A 56 23.94 -5.91 16.03
CA GLU A 56 22.88 -6.92 15.86
C GLU A 56 22.98 -8.03 16.91
N TYR A 57 21.83 -8.42 17.46
CA TYR A 57 21.68 -9.56 18.35
C TYR A 57 20.68 -10.53 17.74
N ASN A 58 21.15 -11.73 17.41
CA ASN A 58 20.29 -12.82 16.98
C ASN A 58 19.56 -13.39 18.20
N MET A 59 18.23 -13.40 18.12
CA MET A 59 17.37 -14.03 19.12
C MET A 59 17.00 -15.44 18.66
N SER A 60 16.44 -16.24 19.57
CA SER A 60 15.87 -17.55 19.21
C SER A 60 14.74 -17.39 18.21
N SER A 61 14.60 -18.36 17.30
CA SER A 61 13.47 -18.41 16.38
C SER A 61 12.19 -18.81 17.12
N ILE A 62 11.06 -18.25 16.73
CA ILE A 62 9.76 -18.49 17.35
C ILE A 62 8.77 -18.93 16.27
N THR A 63 7.93 -19.91 16.59
CA THR A 63 6.81 -20.29 15.73
C THR A 63 5.55 -19.56 16.18
N VAL A 64 4.96 -18.74 15.31
CA VAL A 64 3.71 -18.02 15.56
C VAL A 64 2.57 -18.67 14.77
N LEU A 65 1.42 -18.81 15.40
CA LEU A 65 0.23 -19.39 14.78
C LEU A 65 -0.61 -18.31 14.08
N PRO A 66 -1.49 -18.70 13.12
CA PRO A 66 -2.43 -17.77 12.50
C PRO A 66 -3.41 -17.15 13.50
N ASP A 67 -3.60 -15.83 13.41
CA ASP A 67 -4.63 -15.08 14.15
C ASP A 67 -5.92 -14.94 13.33
N THR A 68 -6.41 -16.05 12.78
CA THR A 68 -7.66 -16.07 12.02
C THR A 68 -8.85 -15.67 12.89
N LEU A 69 -8.84 -16.08 14.17
CA LEU A 69 -9.91 -15.79 15.12
C LEU A 69 -10.03 -14.28 15.41
N GLY A 70 -8.90 -13.56 15.58
CA GLY A 70 -8.91 -12.13 15.83
C GLY A 70 -9.59 -11.33 14.72
N ILE A 71 -9.33 -11.68 13.46
CA ILE A 71 -9.96 -11.01 12.33
C ILE A 71 -11.41 -11.40 12.14
N THR A 72 -11.75 -12.68 12.27
CA THR A 72 -13.15 -13.10 12.19
C THR A 72 -13.98 -12.42 13.28
N ASN A 73 -13.45 -12.30 14.50
CA ASN A 73 -14.11 -11.57 15.59
C ASN A 73 -14.27 -10.08 15.27
N LEU A 74 -13.22 -9.42 14.77
CA LEU A 74 -13.30 -8.01 14.38
C LEU A 74 -14.30 -7.78 13.23
N LEU A 75 -14.33 -8.69 12.24
CA LEU A 75 -15.28 -8.65 11.13
C LEU A 75 -16.72 -8.80 11.61
N ASN A 76 -16.96 -9.77 12.50
CA ASN A 76 -18.26 -9.97 13.12
C ASN A 76 -18.69 -8.74 13.93
N ASN A 77 -17.77 -8.17 14.72
CA ASN A 77 -18.03 -6.98 15.54
C ASN A 77 -18.31 -5.73 14.69
N LEU A 78 -17.64 -5.56 13.55
CA LEU A 78 -17.93 -4.50 12.58
C LEU A 78 -19.31 -4.64 11.93
N GLN A 79 -19.79 -5.88 11.77
CA GLN A 79 -21.12 -6.16 11.21
C GLN A 79 -22.23 -5.99 12.26
N SER A 80 -21.94 -6.19 13.55
CA SER A 80 -22.92 -6.14 14.64
C SER A 80 -22.88 -4.84 15.45
N SER A 81 -23.42 -3.75 14.89
CA SER A 81 -23.75 -2.44 15.52
C SER A 81 -22.71 -1.74 16.44
N SER A 82 -22.83 -0.42 16.57
CA SER A 82 -21.78 0.48 17.11
C SER A 82 -21.34 0.22 18.56
N ASN A 83 -22.17 -0.41 19.40
CA ASN A 83 -21.85 -0.61 20.83
C ASN A 83 -20.91 -1.80 21.09
N ALA A 84 -20.78 -2.75 20.14
CA ALA A 84 -19.86 -3.87 20.26
C ALA A 84 -18.40 -3.48 19.94
N LEU A 85 -18.22 -2.45 19.09
CA LEU A 85 -16.92 -1.98 18.61
C LEU A 85 -16.05 -1.32 19.68
N THR A 86 -16.64 -0.59 20.63
CA THR A 86 -15.89 0.08 21.70
C THR A 86 -15.36 -0.87 22.78
N ASN A 87 -15.96 -2.06 22.90
CA ASN A 87 -15.56 -3.09 23.86
C ASN A 87 -14.64 -4.16 23.26
N ASP A 88 -14.38 -4.10 21.95
CA ASP A 88 -13.46 -5.02 21.31
C ASP A 88 -12.01 -4.75 21.79
N PRO A 89 -11.30 -5.77 22.31
CA PRO A 89 -9.96 -5.58 22.87
C PRO A 89 -8.94 -5.12 21.84
N THR A 90 -9.11 -5.49 20.57
CA THR A 90 -8.26 -5.04 19.46
C THR A 90 -8.49 -3.55 19.19
N ILE A 91 -9.74 -3.10 19.23
CA ILE A 91 -10.09 -1.68 19.05
C ILE A 91 -9.59 -0.82 20.21
N GLN A 92 -9.66 -1.32 21.44
CA GLN A 92 -9.10 -0.62 22.60
C GLN A 92 -7.58 -0.43 22.46
N LEU A 93 -6.86 -1.44 21.98
CA LEU A 93 -5.43 -1.34 21.71
C LEU A 93 -5.11 -0.38 20.55
N LEU A 94 -5.91 -0.39 19.47
CA LEU A 94 -5.78 0.56 18.36
C LEU A 94 -6.07 2.00 18.79
N SER A 95 -6.95 2.19 19.77
CA SER A 95 -7.28 3.50 20.34
C SER A 95 -6.26 4.01 21.36
N SER A 96 -5.20 3.25 21.65
CA SER A 96 -4.19 3.61 22.65
C SER A 96 -3.31 4.81 22.26
N GLY A 97 -3.28 5.19 20.98
CA GLY A 97 -2.35 6.18 20.44
C GLY A 97 -0.88 5.74 20.41
N ASN A 98 -0.56 4.55 20.95
CA ASN A 98 0.79 4.01 20.93
C ASN A 98 1.11 3.49 19.52
N GLN A 99 1.98 4.20 18.81
CA GLN A 99 2.30 3.90 17.42
C GLN A 99 2.84 2.48 17.23
N ASN A 100 3.64 1.96 18.17
CA ASN A 100 4.14 0.59 18.09
C ASN A 100 3.01 -0.44 18.18
N ILE A 101 2.09 -0.25 19.12
CA ILE A 101 0.91 -1.13 19.28
C ILE A 101 0.05 -1.06 18.03
N ILE A 102 -0.25 0.15 17.55
CA ILE A 102 -1.08 0.38 16.36
C ILE A 102 -0.42 -0.24 15.12
N GLY A 103 0.86 0.01 14.89
CA GLY A 103 1.61 -0.52 13.75
C GLY A 103 1.68 -2.05 13.76
N GLN A 104 1.90 -2.66 14.93
CA GLN A 104 1.91 -4.12 15.06
C GLN A 104 0.54 -4.73 14.78
N ILE A 105 -0.53 -4.18 15.36
CA ILE A 105 -1.89 -4.69 15.15
C ILE A 105 -2.30 -4.51 13.68
N ILE A 106 -2.11 -3.33 13.11
CA ILE A 106 -2.44 -3.07 11.71
C ILE A 106 -1.63 -3.95 10.77
N GLY A 107 -0.33 -4.16 11.05
CA GLY A 107 0.50 -5.09 10.30
C GLY A 107 -0.07 -6.50 10.29
N CYS A 108 -0.40 -7.06 11.48
CA CYS A 108 -0.99 -8.39 11.60
C CYS A 108 -2.33 -8.49 10.87
N LEU A 109 -3.24 -7.55 11.12
CA LEU A 109 -4.58 -7.57 10.53
C LEU A 109 -4.53 -7.41 9.01
N SER A 110 -3.63 -6.57 8.50
CA SER A 110 -3.46 -6.34 7.07
C SER A 110 -2.89 -7.56 6.37
N GLN A 111 -1.86 -8.20 6.92
CA GLN A 111 -1.27 -9.41 6.36
C GLN A 111 -2.31 -10.53 6.20
N GLN A 112 -3.07 -10.81 7.26
CA GLN A 112 -4.10 -11.83 7.20
C GLN A 112 -5.28 -11.41 6.32
N SER A 113 -5.64 -10.12 6.25
CA SER A 113 -6.65 -9.62 5.29
C SER A 113 -6.16 -9.71 3.83
N ASN A 114 -4.88 -9.49 3.57
CA ASN A 114 -4.26 -9.66 2.26
C ASN A 114 -4.29 -11.14 1.84
N LYS A 115 -4.01 -12.06 2.78
CA LYS A 115 -4.13 -13.50 2.56
C LYS A 115 -5.56 -13.93 2.22
N MET A 116 -6.53 -13.53 3.04
CA MET A 116 -7.94 -13.84 2.78
C MET A 116 -8.42 -13.30 1.43
N ASN A 117 -7.91 -12.14 0.99
CA ASN A 117 -8.21 -11.63 -0.35
C ASN A 117 -7.66 -12.54 -1.45
N SER A 118 -6.41 -13.00 -1.34
CA SER A 118 -5.83 -13.95 -2.29
C SER A 118 -6.62 -15.26 -2.32
N ASP A 119 -6.94 -15.82 -1.15
CA ASP A 119 -7.74 -17.05 -1.03
C ASP A 119 -9.14 -16.88 -1.65
N ALA A 120 -9.79 -15.73 -1.43
CA ALA A 120 -11.09 -15.43 -2.01
C ALA A 120 -11.03 -15.29 -3.54
N ILE A 121 -9.95 -14.71 -4.08
CA ILE A 121 -9.71 -14.64 -5.53
C ILE A 121 -9.50 -16.05 -6.08
N ASP A 122 -8.66 -16.87 -5.47
CA ASP A 122 -8.39 -18.24 -5.93
C ASP A 122 -9.65 -19.11 -5.90
N GLN A 123 -10.47 -18.99 -4.85
CA GLN A 123 -11.77 -19.65 -4.77
C GLN A 123 -12.73 -19.18 -5.88
N ALA A 124 -12.81 -17.87 -6.13
CA ALA A 124 -13.62 -17.31 -7.20
C ALA A 124 -13.17 -17.81 -8.59
N VAL A 125 -11.85 -17.86 -8.82
CA VAL A 125 -11.24 -18.37 -10.05
C VAL A 125 -11.52 -19.86 -10.24
N SER A 126 -11.38 -20.66 -9.18
CA SER A 126 -11.73 -22.09 -9.20
C SER A 126 -13.22 -22.33 -9.48
N SER A 127 -14.07 -21.34 -9.17
CA SER A 127 -15.52 -21.35 -9.43
C SER A 127 -15.89 -20.80 -10.81
N GLY A 128 -14.91 -20.51 -11.67
CA GLY A 128 -15.14 -20.08 -13.06
C GLY A 128 -15.21 -18.57 -13.28
N ILE A 129 -14.83 -17.75 -12.29
CA ILE A 129 -14.76 -16.29 -12.44
C ILE A 129 -13.38 -15.90 -13.00
N PRO A 130 -13.28 -15.17 -14.13
CA PRO A 130 -11.99 -14.78 -14.67
C PRO A 130 -11.18 -13.91 -13.69
N ALA A 131 -9.93 -14.28 -13.39
CA ALA A 131 -9.08 -13.52 -12.49
C ALA A 131 -8.92 -12.04 -12.92
N ALA A 132 -8.88 -11.81 -14.24
CA ALA A 132 -8.74 -10.49 -14.84
C ALA A 132 -9.95 -9.56 -14.61
N SER A 133 -11.13 -10.10 -14.26
CA SER A 133 -12.32 -9.29 -13.97
C SER A 133 -12.50 -8.98 -12.48
N ILE A 134 -11.67 -9.56 -11.60
CA ILE A 134 -11.80 -9.38 -10.14
C ILE A 134 -10.51 -8.91 -9.45
N SER A 135 -9.38 -8.88 -10.17
CA SER A 135 -8.08 -8.56 -9.61
C SER A 135 -7.15 -7.87 -10.62
N VAL A 136 -6.27 -7.03 -10.08
CA VAL A 136 -5.10 -6.53 -10.81
C VAL A 136 -3.88 -7.35 -10.37
N SER A 137 -3.34 -8.13 -11.30
CA SER A 137 -2.23 -9.04 -11.05
C SER A 137 -0.96 -8.29 -10.64
N GLN A 138 -0.21 -8.85 -9.69
CA GLN A 138 1.09 -8.35 -9.26
C GLN A 138 2.12 -8.43 -10.38
N LEU A 139 3.17 -7.60 -10.27
CA LEU A 139 4.25 -7.56 -11.24
C LEU A 139 4.94 -8.95 -11.33
N GLY A 140 5.00 -9.54 -12.52
CA GLY A 140 5.61 -10.86 -12.73
C GLY A 140 4.74 -12.07 -12.37
N SER A 141 3.49 -11.88 -11.95
CA SER A 141 2.58 -13.00 -11.66
C SER A 141 1.99 -13.61 -12.94
N THR A 142 2.01 -14.95 -13.03
CA THR A 142 1.25 -15.71 -14.03
C THR A 142 -0.12 -16.02 -13.47
N THR A 143 -1.17 -15.40 -14.02
CA THR A 143 -2.55 -15.73 -13.63
C THR A 143 -2.93 -17.10 -14.17
N SER A 144 -3.50 -17.96 -13.32
CA SER A 144 -4.15 -19.20 -13.78
C SER A 144 -5.29 -18.84 -14.73
N GLN A 145 -5.19 -19.30 -15.98
CA GLN A 145 -6.30 -19.22 -16.93
C GLN A 145 -7.40 -20.16 -16.44
N GLY A 146 -8.50 -19.59 -15.95
CA GLY A 146 -9.69 -20.35 -15.63
C GLY A 146 -10.23 -21.06 -16.87
N ASN A 147 -10.54 -22.35 -16.75
CA ASN A 147 -11.26 -23.09 -17.78
C ASN A 147 -12.62 -22.43 -18.03
N SER A 148 -13.10 -22.50 -19.28
CA SER A 148 -14.39 -21.97 -19.71
C SER A 148 -15.57 -22.75 -19.10
N THR A 149 -15.80 -22.58 -17.81
CA THR A 149 -16.99 -23.05 -17.10
C THR A 149 -18.05 -21.95 -17.07
N PRO A 150 -19.35 -22.29 -17.09
CA PRO A 150 -20.41 -21.29 -16.91
C PRO A 150 -20.22 -20.54 -15.59
N LEU A 151 -20.44 -19.23 -15.63
CA LEU A 151 -20.19 -18.33 -14.51
C LEU A 151 -21.06 -18.72 -13.31
N ASN A 152 -20.41 -19.09 -12.20
CA ASN A 152 -21.11 -19.40 -10.96
C ASN A 152 -21.57 -18.11 -10.28
N VAL A 153 -22.82 -17.72 -10.53
CA VAL A 153 -23.42 -16.48 -10.00
C VAL A 153 -23.42 -16.47 -8.46
N THR A 154 -23.68 -17.61 -7.82
CA THR A 154 -23.66 -17.72 -6.36
C THR A 154 -22.27 -17.46 -5.79
N ALA A 155 -21.23 -18.03 -6.41
CA ALA A 155 -19.84 -17.75 -6.03
C ALA A 155 -19.47 -16.28 -6.23
N LEU A 156 -19.96 -15.64 -7.31
CA LEU A 156 -19.72 -14.22 -7.56
C LEU A 156 -20.40 -13.33 -6.49
N ILE A 157 -21.63 -13.65 -6.11
CA ILE A 157 -22.34 -12.92 -5.05
C ILE A 157 -21.59 -13.04 -3.72
N GLN A 158 -21.14 -14.25 -3.37
CA GLN A 158 -20.39 -14.48 -2.13
C GLN A 158 -19.05 -13.73 -2.15
N TYR A 159 -18.30 -13.81 -3.25
CA TYR A 159 -17.06 -13.05 -3.43
C TYR A 159 -17.27 -11.54 -3.24
N LYS A 160 -18.32 -10.96 -3.85
CA LYS A 160 -18.62 -9.53 -3.70
C LYS A 160 -18.99 -9.15 -2.26
N LYS A 161 -19.70 -10.03 -1.55
CA LYS A 161 -20.03 -9.81 -0.14
C LYS A 161 -18.77 -9.75 0.72
N ASP A 162 -17.85 -10.69 0.52
CA ASP A 162 -16.60 -10.76 1.28
C ASP A 162 -15.68 -9.57 0.93
N LEU A 163 -15.58 -9.23 -0.36
CA LEU A 163 -14.85 -8.07 -0.86
C LEU A 163 -15.29 -6.78 -0.15
N ASN A 164 -16.60 -6.51 -0.10
CA ASN A 164 -17.13 -5.32 0.53
C ASN A 164 -16.95 -5.33 2.06
N SER A 165 -17.09 -6.48 2.71
CA SER A 165 -16.83 -6.60 4.15
C SER A 165 -15.37 -6.29 4.50
N HIS A 166 -14.42 -6.77 3.69
CA HIS A 166 -13.00 -6.47 3.88
C HIS A 166 -12.65 -5.02 3.53
N ALA A 167 -13.30 -4.42 2.54
CA ALA A 167 -13.12 -3.01 2.23
C ALA A 167 -13.54 -2.09 3.40
N ASN A 168 -14.66 -2.40 4.06
CA ASN A 168 -15.11 -1.68 5.25
C ASN A 168 -14.09 -1.78 6.39
N LEU A 169 -13.55 -2.98 6.64
CA LEU A 169 -12.49 -3.19 7.63
C LEU A 169 -11.25 -2.34 7.31
N ARG A 170 -10.79 -2.32 6.06
CA ARG A 170 -9.61 -1.55 5.65
C ARG A 170 -9.81 -0.05 5.81
N GLU A 171 -10.95 0.48 5.37
CA GLU A 171 -11.25 1.90 5.53
C GLU A 171 -11.24 2.28 7.02
N TYR A 172 -11.84 1.45 7.87
CA TYR A 172 -11.84 1.65 9.32
C TYR A 172 -10.44 1.60 9.92
N LEU A 173 -9.63 0.58 9.59
CA LEU A 173 -8.24 0.46 10.06
C LEU A 173 -7.33 1.61 9.60
N MET A 174 -7.58 2.15 8.41
CA MET A 174 -6.83 3.27 7.85
C MET A 174 -6.84 4.49 8.78
N THR A 175 -7.99 4.75 9.44
CA THR A 175 -8.17 5.90 10.33
C THR A 175 -7.20 5.92 11.52
N PHE A 176 -6.80 4.75 12.02
CA PHE A 176 -5.84 4.62 13.11
C PHE A 176 -4.41 4.93 12.67
N THR A 177 -4.09 4.78 11.38
CA THR A 177 -2.75 5.11 10.85
C THR A 177 -2.66 6.58 10.47
N THR A 178 -3.73 7.15 9.90
CA THR A 178 -3.71 8.55 9.43
C THR A 178 -3.58 9.56 10.56
N ASN A 179 -4.09 9.23 11.75
CA ASN A 179 -4.11 10.13 12.91
C ASN A 179 -2.81 10.10 13.75
N LEU A 180 -1.82 9.27 13.38
CA LEU A 180 -0.58 9.16 14.15
C LEU A 180 0.37 10.34 13.90
N ASP A 181 0.97 10.84 14.98
CA ASP A 181 1.98 11.90 14.91
C ASP A 181 3.22 11.48 14.14
N ILE A 182 3.82 12.42 13.40
CA ILE A 182 5.03 12.19 12.61
C ILE A 182 6.19 12.97 13.25
N SER A 183 6.87 12.37 14.23
CA SER A 183 7.91 13.07 15.02
C SER A 183 9.33 12.53 14.82
N THR A 184 9.50 11.25 14.47
CA THR A 184 10.82 10.63 14.29
C THR A 184 10.88 9.77 13.02
N SER A 185 12.10 9.43 12.57
CA SER A 185 12.32 8.52 11.44
C SER A 185 11.66 7.16 11.65
N ASN A 186 11.69 6.64 12.88
CA ASN A 186 11.04 5.37 13.22
C ASN A 186 9.51 5.46 13.16
N ASN A 187 8.92 6.61 13.51
CA ASN A 187 7.48 6.83 13.31
C ASN A 187 7.14 6.82 11.81
N ILE A 188 7.95 7.49 10.98
CA ILE A 188 7.75 7.51 9.53
C ILE A 188 7.86 6.09 8.97
N LYS A 189 8.89 5.34 9.36
CA LYS A 189 9.12 3.95 8.94
C LYS A 189 7.95 3.04 9.30
N LEU A 190 7.48 3.11 10.54
CA LEU A 190 6.36 2.30 10.99
C LEU A 190 5.07 2.61 10.22
N GLN A 191 4.73 3.90 10.09
CA GLN A 191 3.52 4.33 9.41
C GLN A 191 3.56 4.03 7.90
N ALA A 192 4.72 4.20 7.25
CA ALA A 192 4.91 3.84 5.85
C ALA A 192 4.69 2.34 5.63
N SER A 193 5.25 1.50 6.50
CA SER A 193 5.05 0.04 6.45
C SER A 193 3.58 -0.34 6.64
N SER A 194 2.89 0.26 7.61
CA SER A 194 1.46 0.01 7.84
C SER A 194 0.60 0.41 6.63
N LEU A 195 0.87 1.55 6.01
CA LEU A 195 0.15 2.00 4.81
C LEU A 195 0.39 1.09 3.60
N ALA A 196 1.62 0.65 3.38
CA ALA A 196 1.94 -0.28 2.30
C ALA A 196 1.16 -1.60 2.44
N GLN A 197 1.07 -2.13 3.67
CA GLN A 197 0.31 -3.34 3.98
C GLN A 197 -1.21 -3.14 3.83
N LEU A 198 -1.74 -2.03 4.33
CA LEU A 198 -3.18 -1.70 4.24
C LEU A 198 -3.64 -1.51 2.80
N THR A 199 -2.77 -1.02 1.92
CA THR A 199 -3.10 -0.73 0.52
C THR A 199 -2.85 -1.90 -0.44
N GLN A 200 -2.25 -3.00 0.03
CA GLN A 200 -1.82 -4.10 -0.85
C GLN A 200 -2.97 -4.78 -1.62
N ALA A 201 -4.12 -5.00 -1.00
CA ALA A 201 -5.31 -5.53 -1.68
C ALA A 201 -6.05 -4.41 -2.42
N THR A 202 -5.60 -4.10 -3.64
CA THR A 202 -6.06 -2.93 -4.40
C THR A 202 -7.54 -2.96 -4.77
N ASN A 203 -8.15 -4.14 -4.83
CA ASN A 203 -9.59 -4.34 -5.08
C ASN A 203 -10.47 -4.05 -3.84
N GLN A 204 -9.88 -3.88 -2.66
CA GLN A 204 -10.57 -3.66 -1.39
C GLN A 204 -10.40 -2.22 -0.86
N LEU A 205 -9.99 -1.27 -1.69
CA LEU A 205 -9.80 0.11 -1.28
C LEU A 205 -10.94 0.99 -1.78
N THR A 206 -11.72 1.52 -0.84
CA THR A 206 -12.76 2.51 -1.12
C THR A 206 -12.16 3.86 -1.52
N ARG A 207 -12.95 4.72 -2.15
CA ARG A 207 -12.52 6.09 -2.48
C ARG A 207 -12.04 6.86 -1.26
N THR A 208 -12.72 6.72 -0.11
CA THR A 208 -12.30 7.33 1.15
C THR A 208 -10.96 6.77 1.63
N ALA A 209 -10.79 5.44 1.62
CA ALA A 209 -9.53 4.82 2.01
C ALA A 209 -8.37 5.27 1.11
N LEU A 210 -8.62 5.41 -0.20
CA LEU A 210 -7.64 5.93 -1.16
C LEU A 210 -7.22 7.36 -0.85
N THR A 211 -8.17 8.26 -0.59
CA THR A 211 -7.88 9.65 -0.22
C THR A 211 -7.08 9.74 1.08
N LEU A 212 -7.51 9.00 2.12
CA LEU A 212 -6.82 8.94 3.42
C LEU A 212 -5.37 8.43 3.27
N ALA A 213 -5.18 7.33 2.54
CA ALA A 213 -3.87 6.76 2.29
C ALA A 213 -2.98 7.70 1.46
N LEU A 214 -3.53 8.34 0.43
CA LEU A 214 -2.81 9.29 -0.43
C LEU A 214 -2.32 10.49 0.35
N ASP A 215 -3.18 11.08 1.17
CA ASP A 215 -2.84 12.24 2.00
C ASP A 215 -1.75 11.89 3.01
N LYS A 216 -1.89 10.75 3.70
CA LYS A 216 -0.90 10.32 4.69
C LYS A 216 0.43 9.93 4.03
N CYS A 217 0.40 9.24 2.89
CA CYS A 217 1.60 8.89 2.12
C CYS A 217 2.36 10.15 1.69
N TYR A 218 1.65 11.19 1.25
CA TYR A 218 2.25 12.48 0.92
C TYR A 218 2.87 13.18 2.14
N GLN A 219 2.14 13.23 3.26
CA GLN A 219 2.65 13.81 4.51
C GLN A 219 3.93 13.12 5.01
N LEU A 220 3.96 11.78 4.97
CA LEU A 220 5.14 11.00 5.35
C LEU A 220 6.32 11.27 4.41
N SER A 221 6.05 11.42 3.11
CA SER A 221 7.09 11.76 2.12
C SER A 221 7.69 13.15 2.38
N LEU A 222 6.86 14.15 2.72
CA LEU A 222 7.31 15.48 3.12
C LEU A 222 8.13 15.45 4.41
N ALA A 223 7.66 14.71 5.42
CA ALA A 223 8.37 14.56 6.68
C ALA A 223 9.74 13.90 6.47
N LEU A 224 9.80 12.84 5.65
CA LEU A 224 11.05 12.17 5.29
C LEU A 224 12.02 13.14 4.60
N TYR A 225 11.55 13.90 3.62
CA TYR A 225 12.37 14.90 2.94
C TYR A 225 12.98 15.92 3.91
N SER A 226 12.23 16.33 4.93
CA SER A 226 12.70 17.31 5.92
C SER A 226 13.82 16.79 6.84
N ILE A 227 13.94 15.47 7.01
CA ILE A 227 14.91 14.84 7.90
C ILE A 227 15.95 13.99 7.17
N VAL A 228 15.89 13.89 5.84
CA VAL A 228 16.69 12.93 5.05
C VAL A 228 18.18 13.01 5.32
N THR A 229 18.74 14.19 5.57
CA THR A 229 20.18 14.39 5.84
C THR A 229 20.62 14.01 7.25
N ARG A 230 19.68 13.61 8.11
CA ARG A 230 19.90 13.29 9.53
C ARG A 230 19.60 11.83 9.88
N ILE A 231 19.33 11.01 8.87
CA ILE A 231 18.95 9.61 9.03
C ILE A 231 19.81 8.74 8.11
N SER A 232 19.92 7.46 8.47
CA SER A 232 20.76 6.51 7.73
C SER A 232 20.22 6.21 6.33
N TYR A 233 21.11 5.81 5.42
CA TYR A 233 20.75 5.39 4.07
C TYR A 233 19.73 4.23 4.10
N GLU A 234 19.93 3.27 5.01
CA GLU A 234 19.08 2.09 5.15
C GLU A 234 17.66 2.48 5.59
N ASP A 235 17.54 3.44 6.51
CA ASP A 235 16.23 3.95 6.92
C ASP A 235 15.51 4.63 5.75
N VAL A 236 16.23 5.44 4.97
CA VAL A 236 15.68 6.08 3.78
C VAL A 236 15.23 5.04 2.76
N GLN A 237 16.05 4.03 2.49
CA GLN A 237 15.72 2.95 1.55
C GLN A 237 14.45 2.21 1.96
N ILE A 238 14.33 1.82 3.24
CA ILE A 238 13.14 1.14 3.76
C ILE A 238 11.91 2.02 3.61
N ILE A 239 11.98 3.27 4.08
CA ILE A 239 10.83 4.19 4.06
C ILE A 239 10.40 4.47 2.61
N THR A 240 11.34 4.81 1.73
CA THR A 240 11.06 5.10 0.32
C THR A 240 10.45 3.91 -0.40
N THR A 241 10.91 2.69 -0.10
CA THR A 241 10.34 1.46 -0.65
C THR A 241 8.87 1.31 -0.26
N GLN A 242 8.56 1.45 1.03
CA GLN A 242 7.19 1.31 1.54
C GLN A 242 6.25 2.42 1.04
N LEU A 243 6.73 3.67 0.96
CA LEU A 243 5.93 4.79 0.43
C LEU A 243 5.71 4.66 -1.08
N THR A 244 6.71 4.18 -1.84
CA THR A 244 6.56 3.85 -3.27
C THR A 244 5.53 2.74 -3.48
N GLN A 245 5.59 1.68 -2.66
CA GLN A 245 4.61 0.60 -2.67
C GLN A 245 3.19 1.12 -2.41
N CYS A 246 3.02 1.95 -1.37
CA CYS A 246 1.72 2.55 -1.05
C CYS A 246 1.19 3.39 -2.22
N ALA A 247 2.00 4.29 -2.77
CA ALA A 247 1.60 5.18 -3.86
C ALA A 247 1.18 4.40 -5.12
N THR A 248 1.87 3.31 -5.43
CA THR A 248 1.59 2.47 -6.60
C THR A 248 0.38 1.57 -6.40
N ASN A 249 0.16 1.07 -5.18
CA ASN A 249 -1.07 0.38 -4.79
C ASN A 249 -2.28 1.31 -4.95
N ILE A 250 -2.20 2.56 -4.47
CA ILE A 250 -3.27 3.57 -4.59
C ILE A 250 -3.57 3.85 -6.07
N LEU A 251 -2.53 4.05 -6.90
CA LEU A 251 -2.70 4.28 -8.34
C LEU A 251 -3.35 3.09 -9.05
N THR A 252 -3.00 1.87 -8.65
CA THR A 252 -3.59 0.64 -9.20
C THR A 252 -5.05 0.51 -8.81
N ALA A 253 -5.36 0.71 -7.54
CA ALA A 253 -6.71 0.61 -6.99
C ALA A 253 -7.69 1.62 -7.60
N VAL A 254 -7.27 2.88 -7.79
CA VAL A 254 -8.17 3.88 -8.37
C VAL A 254 -8.48 3.62 -9.85
N ASN A 255 -7.54 3.02 -10.58
CA ASN A 255 -7.69 2.74 -12.00
C ASN A 255 -8.34 1.38 -12.30
N GLY A 256 -8.28 0.41 -11.39
CA GLY A 256 -8.85 -0.93 -11.54
C GLY A 256 -10.30 -0.92 -12.04
N PRO A 257 -11.22 -0.16 -11.39
CA PRO A 257 -12.60 -0.06 -11.84
C PRO A 257 -12.77 0.63 -13.20
N LEU A 258 -11.96 1.65 -13.49
CA LEU A 258 -12.00 2.36 -14.77
C LEU A 258 -11.54 1.48 -15.94
N GLN A 259 -10.68 0.50 -15.66
CA GLN A 259 -10.20 -0.51 -16.60
C GLN A 259 -11.09 -1.76 -16.65
N GLN A 260 -12.19 -1.79 -15.89
CA GLN A 260 -13.08 -2.96 -15.78
C GLN A 260 -12.38 -4.23 -15.27
N ARG A 261 -11.32 -4.06 -14.47
CA ARG A 261 -10.57 -5.17 -13.86
C ARG A 261 -11.01 -5.50 -12.44
N THR A 262 -11.71 -4.56 -11.81
CA THR A 262 -12.33 -4.70 -10.49
C THR A 262 -13.66 -3.96 -10.48
N ASP A 263 -14.55 -4.30 -9.56
CA ASP A 263 -15.80 -3.57 -9.39
C ASP A 263 -15.61 -2.32 -8.53
N ILE A 264 -16.53 -1.36 -8.67
CA ILE A 264 -16.68 -0.27 -7.69
C ILE A 264 -17.36 -0.86 -6.45
N LEU A 265 -16.80 -0.58 -5.28
CA LEU A 265 -17.28 -1.10 -4.00
C LEU A 265 -18.67 -0.55 -3.65
N ASP A 266 -19.47 -1.35 -2.95
CA ASP A 266 -20.87 -1.03 -2.61
C ASP A 266 -20.96 0.22 -1.74
N LEU A 267 -20.01 0.40 -0.81
CA LEU A 267 -19.95 1.59 0.04
C LEU A 267 -19.74 2.86 -0.77
N ASP A 268 -18.86 2.80 -1.77
CA ASP A 268 -18.62 3.90 -2.70
C ASP A 268 -19.84 4.15 -3.59
N SER A 269 -20.49 3.08 -4.03
CA SER A 269 -21.74 3.15 -4.81
C SER A 269 -22.87 3.80 -4.04
N SER A 270 -23.04 3.45 -2.77
CA SER A 270 -24.00 4.05 -1.87
C SER A 270 -23.69 5.53 -1.64
N ARG A 271 -22.42 5.91 -1.45
CA ARG A 271 -22.00 7.31 -1.23
C ARG A 271 -22.21 8.18 -2.46
N ALA A 272 -21.96 7.66 -3.67
CA ALA A 272 -22.17 8.39 -4.92
C ALA A 272 -23.63 8.63 -5.27
N THR A 273 -24.54 7.88 -4.64
CA THR A 273 -25.99 7.94 -4.88
C THR A 273 -26.76 8.56 -3.72
N ALA A 274 -26.12 8.74 -2.56
CA ALA A 274 -26.67 9.41 -1.40
C ALA A 274 -26.94 10.89 -1.68
N PHE A 275 -28.12 11.38 -1.30
CA PHE A 275 -28.44 12.80 -1.41
C PHE A 275 -27.46 13.64 -0.57
N PRO A 276 -26.93 14.75 -1.10
CA PRO A 276 -26.11 15.67 -0.33
C PRO A 276 -26.84 16.10 0.95
N THR A 277 -26.15 16.03 2.09
CA THR A 277 -26.72 16.45 3.38
C THR A 277 -26.70 17.96 3.59
N ASP A 278 -25.99 18.69 2.73
CA ASP A 278 -25.88 20.15 2.74
C ASP A 278 -26.06 20.69 1.31
N TYR A 279 -26.40 21.97 1.18
CA TYR A 279 -26.52 22.68 -0.11
C TYR A 279 -25.12 22.89 -0.71
N ASP A 280 -24.51 21.81 -1.18
CA ASP A 280 -23.23 21.87 -1.86
C ASP A 280 -23.46 22.27 -3.32
N THR A 281 -23.35 23.57 -3.58
CA THR A 281 -23.69 24.18 -4.88
C THR A 281 -22.90 23.61 -6.06
N ASP A 282 -21.72 23.03 -5.84
CA ASP A 282 -20.93 22.37 -6.88
C ASP A 282 -21.45 20.97 -7.24
N LEU A 283 -21.96 20.22 -6.24
CA LEU A 283 -22.63 18.94 -6.39
C LEU A 283 -23.99 19.12 -7.06
N GLU A 284 -24.77 20.15 -6.72
CA GLU A 284 -26.04 20.45 -7.39
C GLU A 284 -25.84 20.81 -8.87
N SER A 285 -24.80 21.57 -9.19
CA SER A 285 -24.41 21.88 -10.58
C SER A 285 -24.10 20.62 -11.40
N ALA A 286 -23.35 19.67 -10.84
CA ALA A 286 -23.08 18.40 -11.51
C ALA A 286 -24.31 17.48 -11.58
N TRP A 287 -25.10 17.41 -10.51
CA TRP A 287 -26.28 16.54 -10.39
C TRP A 287 -27.48 17.01 -11.21
N SER A 288 -27.58 18.31 -11.46
CA SER A 288 -28.61 18.92 -12.31
C SER A 288 -28.39 18.66 -13.81
N ASN A 289 -27.24 18.11 -14.21
CA ASN A 289 -26.96 17.71 -15.59
C ASN A 289 -26.98 16.17 -15.75
N PRO A 290 -28.14 15.55 -16.00
CA PRO A 290 -28.25 14.09 -16.17
C PRO A 290 -27.44 13.57 -17.37
N ASN A 291 -27.15 14.42 -18.37
CA ASN A 291 -26.29 14.03 -19.51
C ASN A 291 -24.85 13.72 -19.08
N LEU A 292 -24.42 14.18 -17.89
CA LEU A 292 -23.11 13.87 -17.34
C LEU A 292 -22.99 12.39 -16.90
N PHE A 293 -24.13 11.72 -16.71
CA PHE A 293 -24.22 10.37 -16.14
C PHE A 293 -24.98 9.37 -17.03
N SER A 294 -25.64 9.82 -18.10
CA SER A 294 -26.33 8.97 -19.05
C SER A 294 -25.34 8.26 -19.99
N ASP A 295 -25.78 7.15 -20.59
CA ASP A 295 -25.08 6.50 -21.70
C ASP A 295 -25.88 6.70 -22.98
N GLY A 296 -25.46 7.67 -23.79
CA GLY A 296 -26.22 8.13 -24.95
C GLY A 296 -27.60 8.66 -24.54
N ASN A 297 -28.65 7.98 -25.00
CA ASN A 297 -30.05 8.33 -24.72
C ASN A 297 -30.67 7.51 -23.56
N ASP A 298 -29.89 6.68 -22.86
CA ASP A 298 -30.38 5.93 -21.70
C ASP A 298 -30.27 6.75 -20.41
N PHE A 299 -31.43 7.15 -19.90
CA PHE A 299 -31.61 7.88 -18.64
C PHE A 299 -32.25 7.01 -17.54
N SER A 300 -32.20 5.68 -17.68
CA SER A 300 -32.64 4.77 -16.63
C SER A 300 -31.91 5.03 -15.32
N TRP A 301 -32.58 4.77 -14.20
CA TRP A 301 -32.00 4.96 -12.87
C TRP A 301 -30.69 4.19 -12.70
N GLU A 302 -30.62 2.96 -13.18
CA GLU A 302 -29.43 2.10 -13.14
C GLU A 302 -28.25 2.73 -13.89
N THR A 303 -28.50 3.26 -15.09
CA THR A 303 -27.48 3.92 -15.91
C THR A 303 -26.97 5.20 -15.25
N ILE A 304 -27.86 6.03 -14.70
CA ILE A 304 -27.46 7.24 -13.98
C ILE A 304 -26.63 6.91 -12.73
N GLN A 305 -27.00 5.89 -11.96
CA GLN A 305 -26.21 5.47 -10.78
C GLN A 305 -24.81 4.99 -11.16
N LYS A 306 -24.71 4.18 -12.22
CA LYS A 306 -23.42 3.71 -12.75
C LYS A 306 -22.58 4.86 -13.29
N GLY A 307 -23.22 5.81 -13.97
CA GLY A 307 -22.59 7.04 -14.48
C GLY A 307 -22.01 7.90 -13.37
N ARG A 308 -22.77 8.15 -12.30
CA ARG A 308 -22.30 8.88 -11.10
C ARG A 308 -21.09 8.22 -10.47
N ASN A 309 -21.14 6.90 -10.29
CA ASN A 309 -20.03 6.14 -9.74
C ASN A 309 -18.76 6.25 -10.59
N THR A 310 -18.91 6.10 -11.90
CA THR A 310 -17.81 6.23 -12.85
C THR A 310 -17.25 7.66 -12.84
N TYR A 311 -18.12 8.67 -12.74
CA TYR A 311 -17.73 10.07 -12.65
C TYR A 311 -16.84 10.35 -11.42
N TYR A 312 -17.29 9.97 -10.22
CA TYR A 312 -16.49 10.17 -9.00
C TYR A 312 -15.20 9.36 -9.01
N GLN A 313 -15.22 8.16 -9.59
CA GLN A 313 -14.01 7.36 -9.76
C GLN A 313 -12.98 8.06 -10.67
N LYS A 314 -13.42 8.67 -11.79
CA LYS A 314 -12.56 9.43 -12.70
C LYS A 314 -11.99 10.68 -12.04
N GLN A 315 -12.81 11.41 -11.28
CA GLN A 315 -12.36 12.60 -10.55
C GLN A 315 -11.25 12.24 -9.55
N LEU A 316 -11.46 11.19 -8.75
CA LEU A 316 -10.43 10.71 -7.84
C LEU A 316 -9.18 10.23 -8.58
N ALA A 317 -9.33 9.51 -9.70
CA ALA A 317 -8.19 9.04 -10.48
C ALA A 317 -7.29 10.18 -10.98
N ASN A 318 -7.87 11.30 -11.39
CA ASN A 318 -7.12 12.49 -11.81
C ASN A 318 -6.33 13.11 -10.65
N GLN A 319 -6.96 13.22 -9.47
CA GLN A 319 -6.31 13.74 -8.26
C GLN A 319 -5.19 12.81 -7.78
N VAL A 320 -5.47 11.51 -7.70
CA VAL A 320 -4.51 10.45 -7.34
C VAL A 320 -3.32 10.50 -8.29
N THR A 321 -3.53 10.53 -9.61
CA THR A 321 -2.43 10.55 -10.59
C THR A 321 -1.51 11.74 -10.36
N THR A 322 -2.08 12.93 -10.18
CA THR A 322 -1.29 14.15 -9.95
C THR A 322 -0.47 14.05 -8.66
N LYS A 323 -1.11 13.63 -7.56
CA LYS A 323 -0.47 13.59 -6.24
C LYS A 323 0.51 12.43 -6.08
N VAL A 324 0.24 11.27 -6.68
CA VAL A 324 1.19 10.15 -6.76
C VAL A 324 2.44 10.57 -7.55
N ASN A 325 2.31 11.30 -8.64
CA ASN A 325 3.48 11.82 -9.37
C ASN A 325 4.33 12.76 -8.49
N GLN A 326 3.69 13.61 -7.69
CA GLN A 326 4.40 14.46 -6.72
C GLN A 326 5.10 13.62 -5.65
N ILE A 327 4.44 12.61 -5.08
CA ILE A 327 5.03 11.68 -4.11
C ILE A 327 6.25 11.00 -4.72
N LEU A 328 6.11 10.37 -5.88
CA LEU A 328 7.21 9.65 -6.54
C LEU A 328 8.37 10.58 -6.91
N SER A 329 8.10 11.80 -7.36
CA SER A 329 9.13 12.81 -7.61
C SER A 329 9.88 13.18 -6.33
N LEU A 330 9.15 13.39 -5.23
CA LEU A 330 9.73 13.73 -3.93
C LEU A 330 10.60 12.58 -3.41
N LEU A 331 10.07 11.35 -3.43
CA LEU A 331 10.79 10.14 -3.03
C LEU A 331 12.06 9.90 -3.88
N THR A 332 12.00 10.20 -5.18
CA THR A 332 13.18 10.13 -6.05
C THR A 332 14.25 11.14 -5.61
N SER A 333 13.85 12.37 -5.30
CA SER A 333 14.76 13.40 -4.77
C SER A 333 15.38 12.99 -3.44
N ILE A 334 14.59 12.41 -2.53
CA ILE A 334 15.06 11.88 -1.24
C ILE A 334 16.15 10.82 -1.46
N SER A 335 15.89 9.84 -2.32
CA SER A 335 16.88 8.80 -2.63
C SER A 335 18.13 9.36 -3.29
N ASN A 336 17.98 10.32 -4.21
CA ASN A 336 19.12 10.98 -4.86
C ASN A 336 20.03 11.73 -3.87
N ILE A 337 19.48 12.33 -2.81
CA ILE A 337 20.28 13.01 -1.77
C ILE A 337 21.23 12.02 -1.06
N GLN A 338 20.84 10.75 -0.97
CA GLN A 338 21.55 9.70 -0.24
C GLN A 338 22.44 8.83 -1.14
N LEU A 339 22.30 8.91 -2.47
CA LEU A 339 23.07 8.12 -3.42
C LEU A 339 24.36 8.83 -3.83
N ASN A 340 25.50 8.17 -3.60
CA ASN A 340 26.78 8.59 -4.16
C ASN A 340 26.95 8.13 -5.62
N ILE A 341 27.94 8.70 -6.31
CA ILE A 341 28.28 8.31 -7.69
C ILE A 341 28.66 6.83 -7.74
N GLY A 342 28.03 6.09 -8.65
CA GLY A 342 28.23 4.65 -8.84
C GLY A 342 27.38 3.76 -7.93
N GLN A 343 26.60 4.33 -7.00
CA GLN A 343 25.61 3.60 -6.24
C GLN A 343 24.28 3.54 -6.99
N ASN A 344 23.58 2.41 -6.80
CA ASN A 344 22.21 2.23 -7.24
C ASN A 344 21.29 1.94 -6.05
N LEU A 345 20.04 2.35 -6.18
CA LEU A 345 18.94 1.97 -5.32
C LEU A 345 17.96 1.19 -6.18
N ILE A 346 17.72 -0.08 -5.83
CA ILE A 346 16.71 -0.90 -6.47
C ILE A 346 15.54 -1.05 -5.48
N ILE A 347 14.36 -0.65 -5.93
CA ILE A 347 13.08 -0.93 -5.28
C ILE A 347 12.43 -2.02 -6.10
N ASN A 348 12.37 -3.23 -5.54
CA ASN A 348 11.71 -4.36 -6.16
C ASN A 348 10.65 -4.89 -5.20
N THR A 349 9.40 -4.68 -5.55
CA THR A 349 8.24 -5.09 -4.74
C THR A 349 7.22 -5.80 -5.63
N SER A 350 6.20 -6.38 -5.00
CA SER A 350 5.12 -7.06 -5.73
C SER A 350 4.28 -6.13 -6.62
N SER A 351 4.29 -4.81 -6.39
CA SER A 351 3.60 -3.85 -7.27
C SER A 351 4.52 -3.08 -8.21
N THR A 352 5.81 -2.92 -7.86
CA THR A 352 6.67 -1.93 -8.51
C THR A 352 8.10 -2.41 -8.62
N PHE A 353 8.68 -2.16 -9.78
CA PHE A 353 10.13 -2.19 -9.98
C PHE A 353 10.61 -0.78 -10.34
N MET A 354 11.56 -0.26 -9.58
CA MET A 354 12.25 1.00 -9.83
C MET A 354 13.74 0.81 -9.58
N SER A 355 14.57 1.36 -10.46
CA SER A 355 16.02 1.39 -10.31
C SER A 355 16.48 2.82 -10.45
N LEU A 356 17.09 3.37 -9.40
CA LEU A 356 17.66 4.71 -9.39
C LEU A 356 19.18 4.60 -9.29
N GLU A 357 19.91 5.16 -10.24
CA GLU A 357 21.38 5.14 -10.26
C GLU A 357 21.93 6.54 -10.49
N THR A 358 22.93 6.94 -9.69
CA THR A 358 23.69 8.18 -9.92
C THR A 358 24.97 7.84 -10.66
N ILE A 359 25.05 8.21 -11.93
CA ILE A 359 26.23 7.93 -12.77
C ILE A 359 26.93 9.19 -13.24
N SER A 360 28.22 9.07 -13.54
CA SER A 360 28.93 10.13 -14.26
C SER A 360 28.44 10.21 -15.71
N MET A 361 28.43 11.42 -16.26
CA MET A 361 28.01 11.66 -17.65
C MET A 361 28.81 10.81 -18.66
N LYS A 362 30.11 10.61 -18.42
CA LYS A 362 30.98 9.74 -19.22
C LYS A 362 30.52 8.28 -19.27
N SER A 363 29.86 7.80 -18.23
CA SER A 363 29.44 6.39 -18.09
C SER A 363 28.02 6.13 -18.63
N LEU A 364 27.32 7.17 -19.09
CA LEU A 364 25.95 7.07 -19.60
C LEU A 364 25.91 6.46 -21.00
N SER A 365 26.91 6.72 -21.84
CA SER A 365 26.99 6.16 -23.20
C SER A 365 27.05 4.65 -23.17
N ASN A 366 26.20 3.99 -23.96
CA ASN A 366 26.06 2.52 -24.01
C ASN A 366 25.61 1.86 -22.70
N LYS A 367 25.07 2.63 -21.73
CA LYS A 367 24.52 2.07 -20.49
C LYS A 367 23.33 1.18 -20.81
N GLN A 368 23.29 0.01 -20.17
CA GLN A 368 22.15 -0.89 -20.19
C GLN A 368 21.51 -0.89 -18.81
N VAL A 369 20.19 -0.71 -18.78
CA VAL A 369 19.37 -0.78 -17.57
C VAL A 369 18.47 -1.98 -17.72
N GLN A 370 18.69 -2.99 -16.88
CA GLN A 370 17.84 -4.18 -16.83
C GLN A 370 16.56 -3.86 -16.05
N GLN A 371 15.44 -4.33 -16.58
CA GLN A 371 14.14 -4.29 -15.92
C GLN A 371 13.68 -5.72 -15.59
N VAL A 372 12.55 -5.83 -14.88
CA VAL A 372 11.85 -7.10 -14.69
C VAL A 372 11.45 -7.73 -16.02
N GLY A 373 11.53 -9.07 -16.08
CA GLY A 373 10.99 -9.85 -17.21
C GLY A 373 11.81 -9.75 -18.51
N ASN A 374 13.15 -9.78 -18.45
CA ASN A 374 14.07 -9.66 -19.59
C ASN A 374 13.97 -8.34 -20.39
N ALA A 375 13.19 -7.36 -19.92
CA ALA A 375 13.13 -6.04 -20.51
C ALA A 375 14.43 -5.27 -20.23
N ARG A 376 14.87 -4.46 -21.20
CA ARG A 376 16.08 -3.63 -21.08
C ARG A 376 15.90 -2.29 -21.75
N ILE A 377 16.38 -1.24 -21.10
CA ILE A 377 16.56 0.08 -21.69
C ILE A 377 18.04 0.24 -22.03
N ASN A 378 18.33 0.54 -23.30
CA ASN A 378 19.69 0.79 -23.77
C ASN A 378 19.85 2.26 -24.13
N VAL A 379 20.80 2.91 -23.47
CA VAL A 379 21.26 4.24 -23.87
C VAL A 379 22.15 4.08 -25.11
N PRO A 380 21.93 4.86 -26.19
CA PRO A 380 22.73 4.74 -27.40
C PRO A 380 24.22 4.96 -27.15
N LYS A 381 25.08 4.27 -27.92
CA LYS A 381 26.54 4.51 -27.90
C LYS A 381 26.92 5.94 -28.27
N ASN A 382 26.10 6.58 -29.10
CA ASN A 382 26.34 7.91 -29.63
C ASN A 382 25.58 9.00 -28.86
N PHE A 383 25.27 8.75 -27.59
CA PHE A 383 24.55 9.72 -26.77
C PHE A 383 25.36 11.02 -26.66
N LYS A 384 24.78 12.12 -27.13
CA LYS A 384 25.36 13.46 -27.05
C LYS A 384 24.50 14.30 -26.14
N SER A 385 25.12 15.01 -25.22
CA SER A 385 24.43 16.00 -24.40
C SER A 385 25.25 17.28 -24.30
N ASN A 386 24.57 18.38 -24.02
CA ASN A 386 25.20 19.68 -23.77
C ASN A 386 25.70 19.84 -22.32
N ILE A 387 25.53 18.80 -21.49
CA ILE A 387 25.97 18.76 -20.10
C ILE A 387 27.44 18.33 -20.07
N SER A 388 28.23 18.98 -19.19
CA SER A 388 29.65 18.68 -19.01
C SER A 388 29.91 17.21 -18.70
N ASP A 389 30.98 16.65 -19.27
CA ASP A 389 31.39 15.27 -19.01
C ASP A 389 31.75 15.00 -17.54
N ASN A 390 32.03 16.04 -16.75
CA ASN A 390 32.30 15.93 -15.32
C ASN A 390 31.02 16.03 -14.45
N SER A 391 29.85 16.22 -15.06
CA SER A 391 28.58 16.23 -14.35
C SER A 391 28.09 14.82 -14.03
N THR A 392 27.17 14.74 -13.07
CA THR A 392 26.45 13.53 -12.70
C THR A 392 25.02 13.57 -13.22
N VAL A 393 24.48 12.42 -13.58
CA VAL A 393 23.10 12.25 -14.01
C VAL A 393 22.46 11.16 -13.16
N SER A 394 21.25 11.44 -12.66
CA SER A 394 20.40 10.43 -12.02
C SER A 394 19.51 9.77 -13.07
N LEU A 395 19.55 8.44 -13.13
CA LEU A 395 18.78 7.64 -14.05
C LEU A 395 17.75 6.84 -13.25
N ARG A 396 16.46 7.05 -13.53
CA ARG A 396 15.31 6.39 -12.85
C ARG A 396 14.53 5.52 -13.83
#